data_AF-A0A8D8VE86-F1
#
_entry.id   AF-A0A8D8VE86-F1
#
_cell.length_a   1.000
_cell.length_b   1.000
_cell.length_c   1.000
_cell.angle_alpha   90.00
_cell.angle_beta   90.00
_cell.angle_gamma   90.00
#
_symmetry.space_group_name_H-M   'P 1'
#
loop_
_entity.id
_entity.type
_entity.pdbx_description
1 polymer ?
#
loop_
_entity_poly.entity_id
_entity_poly.type
_entity_poly.pdbx_seq_one_letter_code
_entity_poly.pdbx_strand_id
1 'polypeptide(L)'
;MMLFQIFSTFFIIKVSLVVCQEICNRKPDEIKVDRTLSDGKFGLKLKEDVSYYIPGNTYTVILSSTTPISSDETPPKFTSFNIIVEALQDNTAPNEGDGPVGVFDLSEDNSMIKMSDRCRNMIEQSSHIPKTEMQVQYIAPPARSGCVVFKASVVEQKDLWYQDDGPLSLILCEDSESKLGSSALNSFCCACDEAKYEMAFEGLWSRYTHPKDFPRDSWLTRFSDIIGASHTSTYRFWDVGGIATEGLRQVAERGSTRTLEAELKSQSENIRTIIKARGISYPNVTMGKTFAVFRVDRKKHLMSLVSMIANRLRGGRLDTLVRMFFRNLWCQGNENKITSNFDGAQKWRKTLSQSV
;
A
#
# COMPACT_ATOMS: atom_id res chain seq x y z
N MET A 1 -21.36 -3.29 84.06
CA MET A 1 -21.50 -2.11 83.18
C MET A 1 -20.84 -2.46 81.86
N MET A 2 -21.63 -2.54 80.80
CA MET A 2 -21.27 -3.08 79.47
C MET A 2 -20.12 -2.28 78.82
N LEU A 3 -19.13 -2.96 78.25
CA LEU A 3 -18.21 -2.36 77.29
C LEU A 3 -18.62 -2.84 75.89
N PHE A 4 -19.25 -1.92 75.14
CA PHE A 4 -19.69 -2.09 73.76
C PHE A 4 -18.50 -2.18 72.81
N GLN A 5 -18.48 -3.22 71.98
CA GLN A 5 -17.60 -3.32 70.81
C GLN A 5 -18.05 -2.32 69.74
N ILE A 6 -17.13 -1.52 69.22
CA ILE A 6 -17.34 -0.68 68.03
C ILE A 6 -16.46 -1.24 66.92
N PHE A 7 -17.05 -2.03 66.01
CA PHE A 7 -16.40 -2.41 64.76
C PHE A 7 -16.52 -1.23 63.78
N SER A 8 -15.41 -0.54 63.55
CA SER A 8 -15.32 0.49 62.51
C SER A 8 -15.17 -0.19 61.15
N THR A 9 -16.26 -0.26 60.39
CA THR A 9 -16.23 -0.71 58.99
C THR A 9 -15.71 0.44 58.11
N PHE A 10 -14.46 0.34 57.68
CA PHE A 10 -13.90 1.24 56.65
C PHE A 10 -14.54 0.90 55.29
N PHE A 11 -15.44 1.78 54.82
CA PHE A 11 -15.99 1.71 53.47
C PHE A 11 -14.97 2.36 52.52
N ILE A 12 -14.19 1.54 51.81
CA ILE A 12 -13.28 2.04 50.75
C ILE A 12 -14.15 2.42 49.55
N ILE A 13 -14.48 3.70 49.42
CA ILE A 13 -15.09 4.25 48.21
C ILE A 13 -14.02 4.21 47.12
N LYS A 14 -14.11 3.24 46.19
CA LYS A 14 -13.36 3.30 44.94
C LYS A 14 -13.93 4.44 44.11
N VAL A 15 -13.29 5.60 44.19
CA VAL A 15 -13.47 6.69 43.24
C VAL A 15 -12.82 6.23 41.93
N SER A 16 -13.63 5.69 41.02
CA SER A 16 -13.21 5.54 39.63
C SER A 16 -13.07 6.96 39.05
N LEU A 17 -11.83 7.43 38.92
CA LEU A 17 -11.52 8.56 38.06
C LEU A 17 -11.99 8.22 36.65
N VAL A 18 -13.12 8.77 36.25
CA VAL A 18 -13.49 8.84 34.84
C VAL A 18 -12.53 9.86 34.23
N VAL A 19 -11.44 9.36 33.66
CA VAL A 19 -10.57 10.16 32.81
C VAL A 19 -11.39 10.45 31.55
N CYS A 20 -11.87 11.68 31.40
CA CYS A 20 -12.37 12.16 30.12
C CYS A 20 -11.22 12.03 29.12
N GLN A 21 -11.37 11.17 28.12
CA GLN A 21 -10.47 11.10 26.97
C GLN A 21 -10.58 12.45 26.24
N GLU A 22 -9.60 13.33 26.44
CA GLU A 22 -9.57 14.62 25.75
C GLU A 22 -9.54 14.38 24.23
N ILE A 23 -10.54 14.92 23.54
CA ILE A 23 -10.56 14.97 22.08
C ILE A 23 -9.42 15.89 21.67
N CYS A 24 -8.38 15.33 21.04
CA CYS A 24 -7.22 16.08 20.59
C CYS A 24 -7.64 17.23 19.66
N ASN A 25 -7.42 18.47 20.10
CA ASN A 25 -7.67 19.64 19.27
C ASN A 25 -6.47 19.90 18.35
N ARG A 26 -6.68 19.66 17.05
CA ARG A 26 -5.65 19.80 16.01
C ARG A 26 -5.64 21.15 15.29
N LYS A 27 -6.48 22.09 15.76
CA LYS A 27 -6.56 23.44 15.22
C LYS A 27 -5.24 24.20 15.52
N PRO A 28 -4.63 24.88 14.54
CA PRO A 28 -3.47 25.73 14.79
C PRO A 28 -3.78 26.83 15.81
N ASP A 29 -2.87 27.06 16.78
CA ASP A 29 -3.11 27.92 17.94
C ASP A 29 -3.39 29.39 17.59
N GLU A 30 -2.86 29.86 16.47
CA GLU A 30 -2.91 31.28 16.07
C GLU A 30 -4.11 31.63 15.17
N ILE A 31 -4.85 30.63 14.67
CA ILE A 31 -5.85 30.83 13.62
C ILE A 31 -7.25 30.73 14.21
N LYS A 32 -8.01 31.82 14.14
CA LYS A 32 -9.41 31.85 14.60
C LYS A 32 -10.40 31.46 13.50
N VAL A 33 -10.02 31.65 12.25
CA VAL A 33 -10.82 31.38 11.04
C VAL A 33 -11.06 29.87 10.87
N ASP A 34 -12.20 29.52 10.25
CA ASP A 34 -12.52 28.14 9.88
C ASP A 34 -11.57 27.59 8.81
N ARG A 35 -11.50 26.26 8.71
CA ARG A 35 -10.64 25.57 7.75
C ARG A 35 -11.02 25.91 6.31
N THR A 36 -10.02 26.06 5.45
CA THR A 36 -10.22 26.20 4.02
C THR A 36 -10.38 24.81 3.39
N LEU A 37 -11.28 24.67 2.42
CA LEU A 37 -11.42 23.43 1.64
C LEU A 37 -10.12 23.16 0.89
N SER A 38 -9.63 21.91 0.95
CA SER A 38 -8.40 21.52 0.26
C SER A 38 -8.49 21.69 -1.25
N ASP A 39 -7.46 22.37 -1.77
CA ASP A 39 -7.25 22.65 -3.19
C ASP A 39 -6.20 21.69 -3.81
N GLY A 40 -5.87 20.61 -3.10
CA GLY A 40 -4.86 19.63 -3.55
C GLY A 40 -3.41 20.13 -3.59
N LYS A 41 -3.14 21.33 -3.07
CA LYS A 41 -1.81 21.98 -3.05
C LYS A 41 -0.79 21.31 -2.15
N PHE A 42 -1.23 20.59 -1.12
CA PHE A 42 -0.37 19.92 -0.16
C PHE A 42 -0.84 18.48 0.03
N GLY A 43 0.10 17.57 0.27
CA GLY A 43 -0.23 16.17 0.49
C GLY A 43 0.80 15.40 1.32
N LEU A 44 0.31 14.35 1.95
CA LEU A 44 1.09 13.32 2.63
C LEU A 44 1.40 12.18 1.68
N LYS A 45 2.63 11.69 1.74
CA LYS A 45 3.07 10.49 1.02
C LYS A 45 4.14 9.77 1.84
N LEU A 46 4.29 8.48 1.59
CA LEU A 46 5.52 7.79 1.98
C LEU A 46 6.62 8.09 0.97
N LYS A 47 7.86 8.14 1.44
CA LYS A 47 9.04 8.16 0.56
C LYS A 47 9.14 6.86 -0.23
N GLU A 48 8.76 5.78 0.42
CA GLU A 48 8.60 4.46 -0.14
C GLU A 48 7.30 4.40 -0.97
N ASP A 49 7.35 3.80 -2.17
CA ASP A 49 6.18 3.64 -3.04
C ASP A 49 5.33 2.43 -2.60
N VAL A 50 4.80 2.50 -1.37
CA VAL A 50 4.01 1.43 -0.73
C VAL A 50 2.72 1.99 -0.13
N SER A 51 1.69 1.15 -0.03
CA SER A 51 0.37 1.50 0.53
C SER A 51 0.02 0.73 1.82
N TYR A 52 1.02 0.07 2.40
CA TYR A 52 0.91 -0.81 3.56
C TYR A 52 2.13 -0.64 4.46
N TYR A 53 2.03 -1.11 5.71
CA TYR A 53 3.16 -1.16 6.65
C TYR A 53 3.47 -2.59 7.07
N ILE A 54 4.74 -2.92 7.16
CA ILE A 54 5.24 -4.15 7.77
C ILE A 54 5.44 -3.84 9.26
N PRO A 55 4.90 -4.66 10.18
CA PRO A 55 5.03 -4.42 11.61
C PRO A 55 6.47 -4.18 12.07
N GLY A 56 6.69 -3.09 12.82
CA GLY A 56 7.99 -2.72 13.38
C GLY A 56 9.01 -2.15 12.38
N ASN A 57 8.68 -2.06 11.09
CA ASN A 57 9.55 -1.38 10.13
C ASN A 57 9.46 0.15 10.27
N THR A 58 10.55 0.82 9.88
CA THR A 58 10.63 2.28 9.84
C THR A 58 10.34 2.79 8.42
N TYR A 59 9.50 3.82 8.33
CA TYR A 59 9.06 4.49 7.11
C TYR A 59 9.38 5.98 7.15
N THR A 60 9.52 6.61 5.99
CA THR A 60 9.68 8.07 5.92
C THR A 60 8.38 8.72 5.44
N VAL A 61 7.69 9.42 6.33
CA VAL A 61 6.48 10.19 6.00
C VAL A 61 6.91 11.57 5.50
N ILE A 62 6.43 11.96 4.33
CA ILE A 62 6.73 13.24 3.69
C ILE A 62 5.44 14.06 3.57
N LEU A 63 5.47 15.29 4.09
CA LEU A 63 4.49 16.32 3.78
C LEU A 63 5.10 17.28 2.77
N SER A 64 4.50 17.39 1.59
CA SER A 64 5.05 18.22 0.50
C SER A 64 3.97 19.00 -0.24
N SER A 65 4.35 20.13 -0.84
CA SER A 65 3.56 20.82 -1.85
C SER A 65 3.48 20.04 -3.15
N THR A 66 2.31 20.00 -3.79
CA THR A 66 2.11 19.43 -5.12
C THR A 66 2.84 20.28 -6.17
N THR A 67 3.50 19.62 -7.13
CA THR A 67 4.25 20.31 -8.20
C THR A 67 3.30 21.17 -9.05
N PRO A 68 3.65 22.44 -9.36
CA PRO A 68 2.80 23.30 -10.15
C PRO A 68 2.54 22.73 -11.55
N ILE A 69 1.33 22.96 -12.06
CA ILE A 69 0.86 22.49 -13.38
C ILE A 69 1.52 23.32 -14.51
N SER A 70 2.03 24.51 -14.19
CA SER A 70 2.70 25.43 -15.10
C SER A 70 4.16 25.65 -14.70
N SER A 71 5.06 25.81 -15.68
CA SER A 71 6.50 25.98 -15.44
C SER A 71 6.91 27.33 -14.83
N ASP A 72 5.95 28.27 -14.67
CA ASP A 72 6.18 29.64 -14.20
C ASP A 72 5.66 29.90 -12.77
N GLU A 73 5.00 28.94 -12.14
CA GLU A 73 4.44 29.10 -10.79
C GLU A 73 5.41 28.60 -9.71
N THR A 74 5.67 29.45 -8.71
CA THR A 74 6.43 29.05 -7.53
C THR A 74 5.61 28.06 -6.70
N PRO A 75 6.20 26.93 -6.25
CA PRO A 75 5.46 25.95 -5.45
C PRO A 75 4.94 26.57 -4.14
N PRO A 76 3.71 26.22 -3.72
CA PRO A 76 3.12 26.77 -2.51
C PRO A 76 3.95 26.36 -1.29
N LYS A 77 4.11 27.28 -0.33
CA LYS A 77 4.93 27.08 0.87
C LYS A 77 4.06 27.07 2.11
N PHE A 78 4.41 26.27 3.09
CA PHE A 78 3.77 26.27 4.40
C PHE A 78 4.74 26.71 5.49
N THR A 79 4.20 27.35 6.52
CA THR A 79 4.97 27.89 7.66
C THR A 79 4.76 27.07 8.93
N SER A 80 3.57 26.51 9.11
CA SER A 80 3.20 25.70 10.28
C SER A 80 2.50 24.42 9.82
N PHE A 81 2.73 23.32 10.54
CA PHE A 81 2.08 22.04 10.25
C PHE A 81 2.00 21.17 11.50
N ASN A 82 0.95 20.36 11.59
CA ASN A 82 0.91 19.24 12.52
C ASN A 82 0.55 17.95 11.79
N ILE A 83 1.06 16.82 12.26
CA ILE A 83 0.73 15.50 11.74
C ILE A 83 0.44 14.61 12.93
N ILE A 84 -0.75 14.02 12.97
CA ILE A 84 -1.13 13.01 13.95
C ILE A 84 -1.24 11.65 13.28
N VAL A 85 -0.97 10.59 14.05
CA VAL A 85 -1.27 9.22 13.66
C VAL A 85 -2.31 8.63 14.62
N GLU A 86 -3.38 8.08 14.05
CA GLU A 86 -4.52 7.52 14.79
C GLU A 86 -4.86 6.12 14.25
N ALA A 87 -5.52 5.29 15.05
CA ALA A 87 -6.09 4.04 14.59
C ALA A 87 -7.31 4.35 13.71
N LEU A 88 -7.45 3.66 12.57
CA LEU A 88 -8.62 3.77 11.72
C LEU A 88 -9.79 3.03 12.41
N GLN A 89 -10.71 3.78 13.01
CA GLN A 89 -11.91 3.21 13.64
C GLN A 89 -12.88 2.70 12.56
N ASP A 90 -13.37 1.47 12.74
CA ASP A 90 -14.48 0.90 11.98
C ASP A 90 -15.76 1.12 12.79
N ASN A 91 -16.81 1.69 12.19
CA ASN A 91 -18.04 2.17 12.87
C ASN A 91 -18.87 1.07 13.59
N THR A 92 -18.35 -0.15 13.70
CA THR A 92 -19.04 -1.35 14.22
C THR A 92 -18.52 -1.82 15.57
N ALA A 93 -17.46 -1.22 16.13
CA ALA A 93 -16.92 -1.60 17.44
C ALA A 93 -16.90 -0.41 18.42
N PRO A 94 -17.28 -0.62 19.69
CA PRO A 94 -17.22 0.43 20.70
C PRO A 94 -15.76 0.81 20.97
N ASN A 95 -15.52 2.12 21.07
CA ASN A 95 -14.26 2.82 21.35
C ASN A 95 -13.23 2.04 22.22
N GLU A 96 -12.42 1.17 21.60
CA GLU A 96 -11.07 0.85 22.08
C GLU A 96 -10.09 1.80 21.39
N GLY A 97 -10.18 3.08 21.73
CA GLY A 97 -9.42 4.18 21.12
C GLY A 97 -7.95 4.29 21.57
N ASP A 98 -7.26 3.18 21.88
CA ASP A 98 -5.85 3.19 22.30
C ASP A 98 -5.10 1.94 21.79
N GLY A 99 -5.43 1.50 20.57
CA GLY A 99 -4.63 0.49 19.88
C GLY A 99 -3.22 1.02 19.56
N PRO A 100 -2.19 0.16 19.39
CA PRO A 100 -0.86 0.63 19.02
C PRO A 100 -0.88 1.26 17.62
N VAL A 101 -0.54 2.54 17.51
CA VAL A 101 -0.57 3.29 16.22
C VAL A 101 0.82 3.57 15.65
N GLY A 102 1.87 3.00 16.23
CA GLY A 102 3.26 3.30 15.88
C GLY A 102 3.76 4.59 16.52
N VAL A 103 5.03 4.93 16.27
CA VAL A 103 5.72 6.05 16.93
C VAL A 103 6.52 6.85 15.91
N PHE A 104 6.43 8.19 15.99
CA PHE A 104 7.34 9.07 15.26
C PHE A 104 8.74 9.05 15.89
N ASP A 105 9.74 8.78 15.07
CA ASP A 105 11.15 8.81 15.48
C ASP A 105 11.78 10.13 15.05
N LEU A 106 12.20 10.91 16.05
CA LEU A 106 12.83 12.23 15.89
C LEU A 106 14.34 12.18 16.17
N SER A 107 14.95 10.98 16.17
CA SER A 107 16.36 10.77 16.55
C SER A 107 17.39 11.31 15.55
N GLU A 108 17.01 11.53 14.29
CA GLU A 108 17.84 12.26 13.31
C GLU A 108 17.65 13.78 13.44
N ASP A 109 18.75 14.51 13.30
CA ASP A 109 19.03 15.95 13.48
C ASP A 109 17.99 16.95 12.92
N ASN A 110 16.73 16.84 13.35
CA ASN A 110 15.57 17.57 12.84
C ASN A 110 15.15 18.66 13.83
N SER A 111 15.97 19.70 13.96
CA SER A 111 15.66 20.93 14.73
C SER A 111 14.37 21.67 14.31
N MET A 112 13.67 21.18 13.28
CA MET A 112 12.49 21.79 12.67
C MET A 112 11.17 21.16 13.15
N ILE A 113 11.19 20.08 13.92
CA ILE A 113 10.02 19.26 14.29
C ILE A 113 10.12 18.88 15.78
N LYS A 114 9.00 18.91 16.50
CA LYS A 114 8.91 18.43 17.89
C LYS A 114 7.66 17.59 18.09
N MET A 115 7.67 16.75 19.12
CA MET A 115 6.44 16.10 19.60
C MET A 115 5.53 17.16 20.22
N SER A 116 4.22 17.10 19.95
CA SER A 116 3.27 18.05 20.50
C SER A 116 2.93 17.73 21.95
N ASP A 117 2.88 18.75 22.80
CA ASP A 117 2.44 18.63 24.19
C ASP A 117 0.91 18.50 24.32
N ARG A 118 0.18 18.77 23.24
CA ARG A 118 -1.30 18.81 23.22
C ARG A 118 -1.94 17.47 22.89
N CYS A 119 -1.28 16.68 22.06
CA CYS A 119 -1.85 15.42 21.60
C CYS A 119 -0.78 14.32 21.55
N ARG A 120 -1.14 13.16 22.08
CA ARG A 120 -0.33 11.95 21.93
C ARG A 120 -0.23 11.59 20.45
N ASN A 121 0.94 11.09 20.04
CA ASN A 121 1.22 10.66 18.67
C ASN A 121 1.05 11.78 17.61
N MET A 122 1.25 13.03 18.02
CA MET A 122 1.22 14.19 17.12
C MET A 122 2.58 14.89 17.13
N ILE A 123 3.09 15.20 15.94
CA ILE A 123 4.24 16.08 15.76
C ILE A 123 3.77 17.45 15.27
N GLU A 124 4.54 18.48 15.61
CA GLU A 124 4.31 19.85 15.21
C GLU A 124 5.63 20.53 14.81
N GLN A 125 5.54 21.65 14.10
CA GLN A 125 6.70 22.43 13.73
C GLN A 125 7.41 23.01 14.98
N SER A 126 8.74 23.03 14.95
CA SER A 126 9.56 23.82 15.89
C SER A 126 9.97 25.18 15.32
N SER A 127 9.88 25.35 14.00
CA SER A 127 10.29 26.56 13.28
C SER A 127 9.26 26.95 12.23
N HIS A 128 8.99 28.26 12.14
CA HIS A 128 8.02 28.89 11.24
C HIS A 128 8.62 29.30 9.88
N ILE A 129 9.83 28.85 9.56
CA ILE A 129 10.48 29.15 8.28
C ILE A 129 9.64 28.54 7.14
N PRO A 130 9.25 29.32 6.11
CA PRO A 130 8.49 28.82 4.97
C PRO A 130 9.22 27.71 4.22
N LYS A 131 8.56 26.58 4.03
CA LYS A 131 9.10 25.38 3.37
C LYS A 131 8.10 24.72 2.45
N THR A 132 8.60 23.94 1.50
CA THR A 132 7.79 23.20 0.51
C THR A 132 7.69 21.72 0.85
N GLU A 133 8.57 21.21 1.73
CA GLU A 133 8.64 19.81 2.10
C GLU A 133 9.15 19.67 3.55
N MET A 134 8.65 18.65 4.25
CA MET A 134 9.25 18.12 5.47
C MET A 134 9.13 16.61 5.48
N GLN A 135 10.04 15.94 6.18
CA GLN A 135 10.07 14.49 6.33
C GLN A 135 10.28 14.10 7.79
N VAL A 136 9.68 12.99 8.20
CA VAL A 136 9.83 12.43 9.54
C VAL A 136 9.88 10.90 9.46
N GLN A 137 10.67 10.27 10.32
CA GLN A 137 10.68 8.82 10.43
C GLN A 137 9.50 8.35 11.29
N TYR A 138 8.90 7.24 10.89
CA TYR A 138 7.77 6.62 11.58
C TYR A 138 8.00 5.12 11.71
N ILE A 139 7.94 4.63 12.95
CA ILE A 139 8.06 3.21 13.27
C ILE A 139 6.66 2.63 13.34
N ALA A 140 6.37 1.68 12.45
CA ALA A 140 5.08 1.03 12.34
C ALA A 140 4.72 0.24 13.61
N PRO A 141 3.42 0.12 13.96
CA PRO A 141 2.99 -0.61 15.14
C PRO A 141 3.28 -2.12 15.03
N PRO A 142 3.19 -2.86 16.16
CA PRO A 142 3.28 -4.32 16.17
C PRO A 142 2.20 -4.99 15.33
N ALA A 143 2.40 -6.27 15.00
CA ALA A 143 1.44 -7.03 14.24
C ALA A 143 0.05 -7.07 14.92
N ARG A 144 -1.00 -7.18 14.12
CA ARG A 144 -2.42 -7.15 14.50
C ARG A 144 -2.91 -5.82 15.07
N SER A 145 -2.25 -4.72 14.70
CA SER A 145 -2.62 -3.36 15.11
C SER A 145 -3.60 -2.69 14.14
N GLY A 146 -3.90 -3.34 13.01
CA GLY A 146 -4.92 -2.88 12.06
C GLY A 146 -4.44 -1.74 11.17
N CYS A 147 -5.35 -0.87 10.75
CA CYS A 147 -5.01 0.28 9.92
C CYS A 147 -4.75 1.51 10.78
N VAL A 148 -3.73 2.28 10.41
CA VAL A 148 -3.43 3.60 10.95
C VAL A 148 -3.72 4.65 9.89
N VAL A 149 -4.14 5.83 10.34
CA VAL A 149 -4.37 6.99 9.49
C VAL A 149 -3.53 8.16 9.99
N PHE A 150 -2.73 8.69 9.08
CA PHE A 150 -2.03 9.96 9.25
C PHE A 150 -2.94 11.06 8.78
N LYS A 151 -3.02 12.11 9.58
CA LYS A 151 -3.80 13.29 9.26
C LYS A 151 -2.94 14.52 9.47
N ALA A 152 -2.86 15.37 8.45
CA ALA A 152 -2.09 16.60 8.50
C ALA A 152 -2.97 17.84 8.53
N SER A 153 -2.52 18.85 9.29
CA SER A 153 -2.99 20.22 9.18
C SER A 153 -1.83 21.11 8.72
N VAL A 154 -2.07 21.98 7.76
CA VAL A 154 -1.03 22.82 7.13
C VAL A 154 -1.49 24.26 7.08
N VAL A 155 -0.62 25.18 7.47
CA VAL A 155 -0.82 26.63 7.42
C VAL A 155 0.04 27.22 6.31
N GLU A 156 -0.60 27.68 5.25
CA GLU A 156 0.05 28.39 4.15
C GLU A 156 0.35 29.83 4.55
N GLN A 157 -0.66 30.52 5.12
CA GLN A 157 -0.58 31.90 5.60
C GLN A 157 -1.45 32.10 6.85
N LYS A 158 -1.33 33.26 7.51
CA LYS A 158 -1.94 33.56 8.82
C LYS A 158 -3.45 33.24 8.94
N ASP A 159 -4.19 33.31 7.83
CA ASP A 159 -5.63 33.03 7.79
C ASP A 159 -5.99 31.98 6.72
N LEU A 160 -5.00 31.23 6.19
CA LEU A 160 -5.18 30.22 5.14
C LEU A 160 -4.57 28.90 5.58
N TRP A 161 -5.43 27.93 5.88
CA TRP A 161 -5.02 26.63 6.41
C TRP A 161 -5.94 25.51 5.98
N TYR A 162 -5.37 24.31 5.91
CA TYR A 162 -6.00 23.08 5.39
C TYR A 162 -5.86 21.96 6.42
N GLN A 163 -6.85 21.06 6.52
CA GLN A 163 -6.82 19.94 7.47
C GLN A 163 -7.63 18.74 6.97
N ASP A 164 -7.05 17.54 7.11
CA ASP A 164 -7.69 16.20 6.98
C ASP A 164 -8.31 15.86 5.62
N ASP A 165 -8.26 16.77 4.67
CA ASP A 165 -8.88 16.61 3.36
C ASP A 165 -8.02 15.75 2.44
N GLY A 166 -8.59 14.65 1.92
CA GLY A 166 -8.06 13.86 0.79
C GLY A 166 -6.54 13.66 0.82
N PRO A 167 -5.76 14.43 0.03
CA PRO A 167 -4.30 14.31 -0.03
C PRO A 167 -3.57 14.59 1.30
N LEU A 168 -4.19 15.28 2.27
CA LEU A 168 -3.66 15.49 3.62
C LEU A 168 -3.97 14.34 4.60
N SER A 169 -4.55 13.26 4.09
CA SER A 169 -4.80 12.02 4.82
C SER A 169 -4.09 10.85 4.14
N LEU A 170 -3.32 10.08 4.90
CA LEU A 170 -2.62 8.89 4.41
C LEU A 170 -3.02 7.71 5.28
N ILE A 171 -3.57 6.65 4.68
CA ILE A 171 -3.97 5.44 5.40
C ILE A 171 -2.95 4.35 5.11
N LEU A 172 -2.37 3.77 6.16
CA LEU A 172 -1.52 2.59 6.06
C LEU A 172 -2.17 1.46 6.85
N CYS A 173 -2.31 0.30 6.21
CA CYS A 173 -2.75 -0.89 6.90
C CYS A 173 -1.58 -1.84 7.07
N GLU A 174 -1.65 -2.65 8.11
CA GLU A 174 -0.73 -3.77 8.27
C GLU A 174 -0.68 -4.55 6.97
N ASP A 175 0.51 -4.98 6.59
CA ASP A 175 0.74 -6.03 5.62
C ASP A 175 0.23 -7.34 6.23
N SER A 176 -1.07 -7.39 6.48
CA SER A 176 -1.79 -8.63 6.36
C SER A 176 -1.54 -9.06 4.93
N GLU A 177 -0.94 -10.22 4.74
CA GLU A 177 -0.70 -10.87 3.44
C GLU A 177 -1.95 -10.93 2.52
N SER A 178 -3.10 -10.40 2.97
CA SER A 178 -4.40 -10.27 2.32
C SER A 178 -4.74 -8.91 1.68
N LYS A 179 -3.81 -7.93 1.58
CA LYS A 179 -4.04 -6.69 0.78
C LYS A 179 -3.34 -6.64 -0.58
N LEU A 180 -2.95 -7.79 -1.14
CA LEU A 180 -2.94 -7.97 -2.60
C LEU A 180 -4.38 -8.08 -3.12
N GLY A 181 -5.14 -6.97 -3.13
CA GLY A 181 -6.45 -6.96 -3.77
C GLY A 181 -7.47 -5.92 -3.34
N SER A 182 -7.08 -4.88 -2.59
CA SER A 182 -8.01 -3.81 -2.22
C SER A 182 -7.47 -2.41 -2.55
N SER A 183 -7.10 -2.16 -3.81
CA SER A 183 -7.73 -0.99 -4.44
C SER A 183 -9.21 -1.32 -4.37
N ALA A 184 -9.96 -0.57 -3.56
CA ALA A 184 -11.36 -0.83 -3.21
C ALA A 184 -12.01 -1.81 -4.20
N LEU A 185 -12.53 -2.95 -3.68
CA LEU A 185 -13.65 -3.65 -4.31
C LEU A 185 -14.81 -2.65 -4.36
N ASN A 186 -14.66 -1.61 -5.18
CA ASN A 186 -15.73 -0.75 -5.59
C ASN A 186 -16.55 -1.69 -6.45
N SER A 187 -17.55 -2.32 -5.80
CA SER A 187 -18.42 -3.35 -6.33
C SER A 187 -19.29 -2.85 -7.50
N PHE A 188 -19.03 -1.64 -7.99
CA PHE A 188 -19.74 -0.99 -9.06
C PHE A 188 -18.73 -0.44 -10.07
N CYS A 189 -18.31 -1.30 -10.99
CA CYS A 189 -17.70 -0.84 -12.23
C CYS A 189 -18.80 -0.21 -13.10
N CYS A 190 -18.71 1.10 -13.37
CA CYS A 190 -19.72 1.86 -14.10
C CYS A 190 -19.53 1.86 -15.63
N ALA A 191 -18.55 1.12 -16.14
CA ALA A 191 -18.20 1.21 -17.55
C ALA A 191 -19.02 0.22 -18.41
N CYS A 192 -19.49 0.71 -19.55
CA CYS A 192 -20.56 0.08 -20.35
C CYS A 192 -20.04 -0.89 -21.42
N ASP A 193 -18.80 -0.73 -21.87
CA ASP A 193 -18.25 -1.40 -23.05
C ASP A 193 -17.12 -2.40 -22.71
N GLU A 194 -16.71 -3.21 -23.67
CA GLU A 194 -15.52 -4.06 -23.49
C GLU A 194 -14.25 -3.26 -23.78
N ALA A 195 -13.20 -3.48 -22.99
CA ALA A 195 -11.90 -2.86 -23.21
C ALA A 195 -10.86 -3.90 -23.63
N LYS A 196 -10.00 -3.51 -24.57
CA LYS A 196 -8.86 -4.30 -25.05
C LYS A 196 -7.58 -3.72 -24.47
N TYR A 197 -6.80 -4.58 -23.82
CA TYR A 197 -5.51 -4.24 -23.22
C TYR A 197 -4.39 -5.01 -23.87
N GLU A 198 -3.25 -4.34 -24.06
CA GLU A 198 -1.97 -4.99 -24.32
C GLU A 198 -1.15 -4.99 -23.04
N MET A 199 -0.70 -6.16 -22.59
CA MET A 199 0.32 -6.27 -21.57
C MET A 199 1.71 -6.43 -22.18
N ALA A 200 2.67 -5.69 -21.67
CA ALA A 200 4.09 -5.94 -21.87
C ALA A 200 4.71 -6.50 -20.58
N PHE A 201 5.38 -7.65 -20.66
CA PHE A 201 6.21 -8.19 -19.58
C PHE A 201 7.68 -8.01 -19.93
N GLU A 202 8.39 -7.30 -19.05
CA GLU A 202 9.81 -6.96 -19.17
C GLU A 202 10.53 -7.61 -17.99
N GLY A 203 11.48 -8.49 -18.29
CA GLY A 203 12.32 -9.10 -17.27
C GLY A 203 13.41 -8.12 -16.84
N LEU A 204 13.59 -7.94 -15.54
CA LEU A 204 14.64 -7.08 -14.97
C LEU A 204 15.56 -7.86 -14.02
N TRP A 205 15.48 -9.20 -14.05
CA TRP A 205 16.34 -10.10 -13.30
C TRP A 205 17.73 -10.13 -13.91
N SER A 206 18.71 -9.57 -13.20
CA SER A 206 20.12 -9.66 -13.56
C SER A 206 20.98 -9.82 -12.33
N ARG A 207 22.24 -10.19 -12.55
CA ARG A 207 23.26 -10.22 -11.49
C ARG A 207 23.51 -8.86 -10.83
N TYR A 208 23.21 -7.76 -11.52
CA TYR A 208 23.42 -6.40 -11.03
C TYR A 208 22.24 -5.93 -10.19
N THR A 209 21.03 -6.25 -10.64
CA THR A 209 19.81 -5.88 -9.92
C THR A 209 19.54 -6.82 -8.74
N HIS A 210 19.93 -8.10 -8.84
CA HIS A 210 19.68 -9.15 -7.83
C HIS A 210 20.93 -10.00 -7.62
N PRO A 211 21.95 -9.48 -6.92
CA PRO A 211 23.23 -10.18 -6.78
C PRO A 211 23.17 -11.39 -5.84
N LYS A 212 22.26 -11.39 -4.86
CA LYS A 212 22.12 -12.47 -3.88
C LYS A 212 21.57 -13.73 -4.55
N ASP A 213 22.31 -14.83 -4.41
CA ASP A 213 21.95 -16.17 -4.92
C ASP A 213 21.57 -16.22 -6.41
N PHE A 214 22.10 -15.29 -7.21
CA PHE A 214 21.93 -15.29 -8.66
C PHE A 214 22.60 -16.53 -9.28
N PRO A 215 21.95 -17.22 -10.23
CA PRO A 215 22.54 -18.38 -10.89
C PRO A 215 23.93 -18.07 -11.44
N ARG A 216 24.94 -18.86 -11.06
CA ARG A 216 26.30 -18.73 -11.63
C ARG A 216 26.31 -18.97 -13.13
N ASP A 217 25.43 -19.87 -13.59
CA ASP A 217 25.20 -20.13 -15.00
C ASP A 217 23.99 -19.31 -15.48
N SER A 218 24.29 -18.22 -16.19
CA SER A 218 23.27 -17.34 -16.76
C SER A 218 22.35 -18.06 -17.75
N TRP A 219 22.80 -19.16 -18.40
CA TRP A 219 21.96 -19.92 -19.34
C TRP A 219 20.75 -20.59 -18.66
N LEU A 220 20.81 -20.76 -17.34
CA LEU A 220 19.70 -21.32 -16.55
C LEU A 220 18.67 -20.27 -16.14
N THR A 221 18.97 -18.98 -16.31
CA THR A 221 18.04 -17.90 -15.99
C THR A 221 16.93 -17.84 -17.03
N ARG A 222 15.70 -18.10 -16.58
CA ARG A 222 14.50 -17.95 -17.41
C ARG A 222 13.26 -17.67 -16.57
N PHE A 223 12.35 -16.93 -17.18
CA PHE A 223 10.94 -16.88 -16.84
C PHE A 223 10.22 -17.95 -17.65
N SER A 224 9.35 -18.75 -17.02
CA SER A 224 8.46 -19.64 -17.76
C SER A 224 7.47 -18.87 -18.60
N ASP A 225 6.75 -19.58 -19.46
CA ASP A 225 5.57 -19.03 -20.12
C ASP A 225 4.63 -18.42 -19.06
N ILE A 226 4.08 -17.26 -19.41
CA ILE A 226 3.17 -16.51 -18.56
C ILE A 226 1.77 -17.02 -18.85
N ILE A 227 1.01 -17.29 -17.80
CA ILE A 227 -0.39 -17.67 -17.91
C ILE A 227 -1.23 -16.90 -16.90
N GLY A 228 -2.46 -16.58 -17.27
CA GLY A 228 -3.44 -16.02 -16.36
C GLY A 228 -4.77 -15.81 -17.03
N ALA A 229 -5.60 -14.95 -16.45
CA ALA A 229 -6.94 -14.68 -16.95
C ALA A 229 -7.43 -13.28 -16.57
N SER A 230 -8.32 -12.74 -17.39
CA SER A 230 -9.27 -11.72 -16.94
C SER A 230 -10.51 -12.37 -16.35
N HIS A 231 -10.91 -11.96 -15.15
CA HIS A 231 -11.92 -12.68 -14.36
C HIS A 231 -12.77 -11.77 -13.46
N THR A 232 -13.83 -12.33 -12.90
CA THR A 232 -14.70 -11.69 -11.90
C THR A 232 -13.99 -11.46 -10.57
N SER A 233 -14.55 -10.59 -9.71
CA SER A 233 -14.06 -10.39 -8.34
C SER A 233 -14.18 -11.60 -7.43
N THR A 234 -15.12 -12.49 -7.72
CA THR A 234 -15.41 -13.70 -6.92
C THR A 234 -14.49 -14.87 -7.26
N TYR A 235 -13.82 -14.84 -8.41
CA TYR A 235 -12.96 -15.92 -8.85
C TYR A 235 -11.49 -15.56 -8.71
N ARG A 236 -10.71 -16.45 -8.11
CA ARG A 236 -9.25 -16.36 -8.00
C ARG A 236 -8.67 -17.75 -8.20
N PHE A 237 -7.65 -17.87 -9.05
CA PHE A 237 -6.95 -19.15 -9.28
C PHE A 237 -5.64 -19.27 -8.49
N TRP A 238 -5.28 -18.22 -7.75
CA TRP A 238 -4.24 -18.20 -6.73
C TRP A 238 -4.55 -17.06 -5.75
N ASP A 239 -4.06 -17.19 -4.53
CA ASP A 239 -4.10 -16.15 -3.50
C ASP A 239 -2.88 -16.30 -2.60
N VAL A 240 -2.44 -15.21 -1.97
CA VAL A 240 -1.32 -15.27 -1.03
C VAL A 240 -1.75 -16.06 0.20
N GLY A 241 -0.90 -16.99 0.66
CA GLY A 241 -1.23 -17.92 1.75
C GLY A 241 -2.25 -19.00 1.36
N GLY A 242 -2.80 -18.97 0.14
CA GLY A 242 -3.73 -19.97 -0.37
C GLY A 242 -3.04 -21.26 -0.81
N ILE A 243 -3.77 -22.38 -0.78
CA ILE A 243 -3.27 -23.66 -1.30
C ILE A 243 -3.27 -23.61 -2.83
N ALA A 244 -2.12 -23.91 -3.43
CA ALA A 244 -1.99 -23.98 -4.87
C ALA A 244 -2.76 -25.18 -5.45
N THR A 245 -3.53 -24.94 -6.52
CA THR A 245 -4.12 -26.03 -7.32
C THR A 245 -3.03 -26.87 -7.99
N GLU A 246 -3.40 -28.04 -8.51
CA GLU A 246 -2.44 -28.86 -9.26
C GLU A 246 -1.87 -28.10 -10.47
N GLY A 247 -2.72 -27.36 -11.18
CA GLY A 247 -2.31 -26.50 -12.27
C GLY A 247 -1.29 -25.44 -11.84
N LEU A 248 -1.58 -24.73 -10.76
CA LEU A 248 -0.67 -23.72 -10.23
C LEU A 248 0.65 -24.33 -9.74
N ARG A 249 0.61 -25.51 -9.11
CA ARG A 249 1.81 -26.27 -8.70
C ARG A 249 2.68 -26.67 -9.89
N GLN A 250 2.08 -27.11 -11.00
CA GLN A 250 2.84 -27.46 -12.22
C GLN A 250 3.52 -26.25 -12.86
N VAL A 251 2.87 -25.08 -12.83
CA VAL A 251 3.52 -23.81 -13.20
C VAL A 251 4.65 -23.51 -12.22
N ALA A 252 4.37 -23.66 -10.93
CA ALA A 252 5.27 -23.30 -9.86
C ALA A 252 6.57 -24.08 -9.88
N GLU A 253 6.51 -25.39 -10.06
CA GLU A 253 7.66 -26.28 -9.89
C GLU A 253 8.36 -26.57 -11.22
N ARG A 254 7.61 -26.58 -12.33
CA ARG A 254 8.09 -27.05 -13.64
C ARG A 254 7.94 -26.02 -14.75
N GLY A 255 7.26 -24.91 -14.51
CA GLY A 255 6.96 -23.91 -15.52
C GLY A 255 5.97 -24.38 -16.58
N SER A 256 5.20 -25.45 -16.30
CA SER A 256 4.24 -26.04 -17.24
C SER A 256 2.85 -25.42 -17.06
N THR A 257 2.33 -24.77 -18.09
CA THR A 257 1.05 -24.04 -18.05
C THR A 257 -0.17 -24.86 -18.48
N ARG A 258 0.04 -26.09 -18.98
CA ARG A 258 -1.00 -26.92 -19.60
C ARG A 258 -2.15 -27.26 -18.63
N THR A 259 -1.81 -27.65 -17.41
CA THR A 259 -2.81 -28.05 -16.40
C THR A 259 -3.58 -26.84 -15.89
N LEU A 260 -2.90 -25.74 -15.59
CA LEU A 260 -3.56 -24.50 -15.17
C LEU A 260 -4.47 -23.93 -16.27
N GLU A 261 -4.09 -24.05 -17.54
CA GLU A 261 -4.96 -23.67 -18.65
C GLU A 261 -6.27 -24.48 -18.66
N ALA A 262 -6.21 -25.79 -18.39
CA ALA A 262 -7.40 -26.62 -18.33
C ALA A 262 -8.32 -26.21 -17.16
N GLU A 263 -7.73 -25.90 -16.00
CA GLU A 263 -8.45 -25.36 -14.84
C GLU A 263 -9.14 -24.02 -15.18
N LEU A 264 -8.42 -23.09 -15.82
CA LEU A 264 -8.99 -21.82 -16.26
C LEU A 264 -10.10 -22.01 -17.30
N LYS A 265 -9.97 -22.95 -18.24
CA LYS A 265 -11.05 -23.27 -19.20
C LYS A 265 -12.30 -23.82 -18.52
N SER A 266 -12.14 -24.60 -17.45
CA SER A 266 -13.27 -25.12 -16.66
C SER A 266 -14.06 -24.00 -15.94
N GLN A 267 -13.43 -22.84 -15.74
CA GLN A 267 -13.99 -21.68 -15.05
C GLN A 267 -14.38 -20.56 -16.04
N SER A 268 -14.76 -20.94 -17.27
CA SER A 268 -15.11 -20.01 -18.36
C SER A 268 -16.25 -19.05 -18.03
N GLU A 269 -17.16 -19.44 -17.14
CA GLU A 269 -18.23 -18.56 -16.65
C GLU A 269 -17.68 -17.33 -15.92
N ASN A 270 -16.59 -17.51 -15.16
CA ASN A 270 -15.94 -16.47 -14.37
C ASN A 270 -14.82 -15.75 -15.14
N ILE A 271 -14.39 -16.28 -16.29
CA ILE A 271 -13.22 -15.79 -17.06
C ILE A 271 -13.65 -15.20 -18.40
N ARG A 272 -13.05 -14.08 -18.81
CA ARG A 272 -13.33 -13.44 -20.10
C ARG A 272 -12.29 -13.83 -21.13
N THR A 273 -11.02 -13.71 -20.76
CA THR A 273 -9.88 -14.04 -21.62
C THR A 273 -8.84 -14.81 -20.82
N ILE A 274 -8.39 -15.96 -21.33
CA ILE A 274 -7.18 -16.61 -20.84
C ILE A 274 -5.99 -15.92 -21.48
N ILE A 275 -5.10 -15.39 -20.65
CA ILE A 275 -3.94 -14.60 -21.05
C ILE A 275 -2.73 -15.52 -21.11
N LYS A 276 -2.00 -15.49 -22.22
CA LYS A 276 -0.76 -16.25 -22.39
C LYS A 276 0.30 -15.41 -23.07
N ALA A 277 1.52 -15.49 -22.59
CA ALA A 277 2.69 -14.93 -23.25
C ALA A 277 3.86 -15.90 -23.18
N ARG A 278 4.77 -15.80 -24.14
CA ARG A 278 6.01 -16.60 -24.12
C ARG A 278 6.90 -16.15 -22.98
N GLY A 279 7.52 -17.10 -22.30
CA GLY A 279 8.53 -16.84 -21.29
C GLY A 279 9.78 -16.19 -21.87
N ILE A 280 10.58 -15.59 -21.02
CA ILE A 280 11.82 -14.91 -21.39
C ILE A 280 13.00 -15.71 -20.83
N SER A 281 13.89 -16.17 -21.70
CA SER A 281 15.11 -16.88 -21.30
C SER A 281 16.37 -16.10 -21.70
N TYR A 282 17.49 -16.46 -21.09
CA TYR A 282 18.81 -15.99 -21.50
C TYR A 282 19.01 -16.16 -23.03
N PRO A 283 19.65 -15.19 -23.73
CA PRO A 283 20.32 -13.98 -23.22
C PRO A 283 19.40 -12.78 -22.92
N ASN A 284 18.10 -12.89 -23.19
CA ASN A 284 17.18 -11.76 -23.17
C ASN A 284 16.47 -11.56 -21.82
N VAL A 285 16.96 -12.10 -20.72
CA VAL A 285 16.27 -12.00 -19.41
C VAL A 285 16.09 -10.54 -18.95
N THR A 286 17.01 -9.65 -19.31
CA THR A 286 16.99 -8.22 -18.94
C THR A 286 16.54 -7.26 -20.04
N MET A 287 16.58 -7.69 -21.31
CA MET A 287 16.22 -6.84 -22.47
C MET A 287 15.00 -7.35 -23.23
N GLY A 288 14.57 -8.57 -22.94
CA GLY A 288 13.43 -9.20 -23.57
C GLY A 288 12.13 -8.60 -23.09
N LYS A 289 11.22 -8.41 -24.05
CA LYS A 289 9.83 -8.07 -23.79
C LYS A 289 8.96 -9.13 -24.44
N THR A 290 7.94 -9.56 -23.71
CA THR A 290 6.90 -10.44 -24.24
C THR A 290 5.56 -9.75 -24.06
N PHE A 291 4.68 -9.91 -25.03
CA PHE A 291 3.42 -9.18 -25.07
C PHE A 291 2.26 -10.17 -25.08
N ALA A 292 1.12 -9.76 -24.52
CA ALA A 292 -0.15 -10.44 -24.73
C ALA A 292 -1.29 -9.43 -24.78
N VAL A 293 -2.28 -9.75 -25.60
CA VAL A 293 -3.48 -8.93 -25.75
C VAL A 293 -4.65 -9.67 -25.12
N PHE A 294 -5.45 -8.97 -24.34
CA PHE A 294 -6.61 -9.55 -23.68
C PHE A 294 -7.75 -8.56 -23.58
N ARG A 295 -8.96 -9.08 -23.37
CA ARG A 295 -10.17 -8.28 -23.19
C ARG A 295 -10.69 -8.40 -21.76
N VAL A 296 -11.27 -7.31 -21.29
CA VAL A 296 -12.01 -7.23 -20.03
C VAL A 296 -13.39 -6.65 -20.31
N ASP A 297 -14.34 -6.97 -19.43
CA ASP A 297 -15.69 -6.42 -19.44
C ASP A 297 -16.06 -5.93 -18.03
N ARG A 298 -17.24 -5.32 -17.90
CA ARG A 298 -17.75 -4.79 -16.62
C ARG A 298 -17.76 -5.81 -15.48
N LYS A 299 -18.10 -7.07 -15.77
CA LYS A 299 -18.19 -8.15 -14.77
C LYS A 299 -16.82 -8.77 -14.49
N LYS A 300 -16.01 -8.93 -15.54
CA LYS A 300 -14.72 -9.64 -15.55
C LYS A 300 -13.58 -8.63 -15.77
N HIS A 301 -13.52 -7.67 -14.85
CA HIS A 301 -12.64 -6.50 -14.90
C HIS A 301 -11.30 -6.69 -14.18
N LEU A 302 -11.12 -7.80 -13.46
CA LEU A 302 -9.85 -8.13 -12.82
C LEU A 302 -8.96 -8.91 -13.76
N MET A 303 -7.66 -8.86 -13.51
CA MET A 303 -6.67 -9.69 -14.19
C MET A 303 -5.70 -10.26 -13.18
N SER A 304 -5.44 -11.55 -13.33
CA SER A 304 -4.39 -12.25 -12.59
C SER A 304 -3.46 -12.99 -13.54
N LEU A 305 -2.15 -12.97 -13.26
CA LEU A 305 -1.10 -13.62 -14.06
C LEU A 305 -0.11 -14.35 -13.15
N VAL A 306 0.56 -15.37 -13.66
CA VAL A 306 1.63 -16.08 -12.97
C VAL A 306 2.75 -16.43 -13.95
N SER A 307 3.99 -16.42 -13.46
CA SER A 307 5.16 -16.96 -14.16
C SER A 307 6.17 -17.49 -13.15
N MET A 308 6.84 -18.58 -13.51
CA MET A 308 7.88 -19.20 -12.71
C MET A 308 9.22 -18.56 -13.00
N ILE A 309 9.99 -18.30 -11.94
CA ILE A 309 11.41 -17.97 -12.04
C ILE A 309 12.20 -19.27 -11.91
N ALA A 310 12.93 -19.63 -12.96
CA ALA A 310 13.82 -20.78 -12.90
C ALA A 310 15.16 -20.36 -12.28
N ASN A 311 15.40 -20.76 -11.03
CA ASN A 311 16.73 -20.77 -10.42
C ASN A 311 17.09 -22.22 -10.08
N ARG A 312 18.07 -22.81 -10.78
CA ARG A 312 18.55 -24.16 -10.47
C ARG A 312 19.88 -24.06 -9.73
N LEU A 313 19.84 -24.18 -8.40
CA LEU A 313 21.04 -24.28 -7.58
C LEU A 313 21.67 -25.68 -7.72
N ARG A 314 23.02 -25.77 -7.64
CA ARG A 314 23.70 -27.07 -7.54
C ARG A 314 23.29 -27.75 -6.22
N GLY A 315 22.83 -28.99 -6.30
CA GLY A 315 22.33 -29.76 -5.14
C GLY A 315 20.95 -30.40 -5.34
N GLY A 316 20.31 -30.18 -6.50
CA GLY A 316 19.04 -30.83 -6.85
C GLY A 316 17.79 -30.23 -6.18
N ARG A 317 17.96 -29.30 -5.23
CA ARG A 317 16.87 -28.52 -4.65
C ARG A 317 16.54 -27.36 -5.60
N LEU A 318 15.39 -27.46 -6.26
CA LEU A 318 14.77 -26.34 -6.97
C LEU A 318 14.13 -25.46 -5.91
N ASP A 319 14.76 -24.34 -5.57
CA ASP A 319 14.05 -23.26 -4.87
C ASP A 319 13.26 -22.50 -5.93
N THR A 320 12.08 -23.03 -6.24
CA THR A 320 11.24 -22.46 -7.28
C THR A 320 10.40 -21.32 -6.71
N LEU A 321 10.68 -20.11 -7.19
CA LEU A 321 9.90 -18.92 -6.87
C LEU A 321 8.87 -18.72 -7.96
N VAL A 322 7.59 -18.80 -7.58
CA VAL A 322 6.49 -18.35 -8.44
C VAL A 322 6.26 -16.89 -8.16
N ARG A 323 6.29 -16.06 -9.21
CA ARG A 323 5.79 -14.70 -9.07
C ARG A 323 4.36 -14.66 -9.58
N MET A 324 3.47 -14.29 -8.66
CA MET A 324 2.04 -14.22 -8.87
C MET A 324 1.61 -12.74 -8.89
N PHE A 325 0.77 -12.36 -9.84
CA PHE A 325 0.40 -10.98 -10.15
C PHE A 325 -1.11 -10.82 -10.09
N PHE A 326 -1.63 -9.94 -9.23
CA PHE A 326 -3.06 -9.62 -9.13
C PHE A 326 -3.28 -8.15 -9.47
N ARG A 327 -4.30 -7.82 -10.27
CA ARG A 327 -4.67 -6.42 -10.52
C ARG A 327 -6.15 -6.24 -10.83
N ASN A 328 -6.70 -5.13 -10.34
CA ASN A 328 -7.95 -4.56 -10.83
C ASN A 328 -7.63 -3.63 -12.01
N LEU A 329 -8.17 -3.90 -13.20
CA LEU A 329 -7.83 -3.16 -14.41
C LEU A 329 -8.87 -2.14 -14.83
N TRP A 330 -10.04 -2.09 -14.16
CA TRP A 330 -11.20 -1.36 -14.69
C TRP A 330 -11.98 -0.59 -13.62
N CYS A 331 -11.25 0.07 -12.71
CA CYS A 331 -11.81 1.06 -11.77
C CYS A 331 -10.95 2.33 -11.61
N GLN A 332 -9.91 2.54 -12.44
CA GLN A 332 -9.11 3.79 -12.43
C GLN A 332 -9.25 4.45 -13.80
N GLY A 333 -9.80 5.67 -13.82
CA GLY A 333 -10.05 6.44 -15.03
C GLY A 333 -8.76 6.77 -15.80
N ASN A 334 -8.89 6.84 -17.13
CA ASN A 334 -8.00 7.52 -18.10
C ASN A 334 -6.47 7.41 -17.96
N GLU A 335 -5.92 6.40 -17.31
CA GLU A 335 -4.47 6.13 -17.37
C GLU A 335 -4.15 5.18 -18.53
N ASN A 336 -3.78 5.76 -19.68
CA ASN A 336 -3.37 5.03 -20.88
C ASN A 336 -2.04 4.26 -20.74
N LYS A 337 -1.38 4.36 -19.57
CA LYS A 337 -0.12 3.69 -19.28
C LYS A 337 0.05 3.49 -17.78
N ILE A 338 -0.19 2.26 -17.32
CA ILE A 338 -0.03 1.93 -15.91
C ILE A 338 1.19 1.03 -15.70
N THR A 339 2.16 1.55 -14.94
CA THR A 339 3.38 0.85 -14.51
C THR A 339 3.32 0.46 -13.05
N SER A 340 3.44 -0.83 -12.73
CA SER A 340 3.60 -1.33 -11.37
C SER A 340 5.01 -1.84 -11.14
N ASN A 341 5.79 -1.19 -10.27
CA ASN A 341 7.03 -1.72 -9.70
C ASN A 341 6.69 -2.41 -8.36
N PHE A 342 7.36 -3.50 -8.02
CA PHE A 342 7.19 -4.19 -6.73
C PHE A 342 8.55 -4.41 -6.07
N ASP A 343 8.53 -4.53 -4.74
CA ASP A 343 9.62 -4.24 -3.80
C ASP A 343 10.95 -4.99 -3.96
N GLY A 344 12.01 -4.30 -3.50
CA GLY A 344 13.31 -4.72 -2.93
C GLY A 344 14.22 -5.69 -3.68
N ALA A 345 13.65 -6.61 -4.44
CA ALA A 345 14.36 -7.68 -5.11
C ALA A 345 13.70 -8.09 -6.43
N GLN A 346 12.99 -7.21 -7.17
CA GLN A 346 13.32 -6.71 -8.54
C GLN A 346 12.45 -5.55 -8.95
N LYS A 347 13.03 -4.54 -9.62
CA LYS A 347 12.27 -3.53 -10.36
C LYS A 347 11.49 -4.25 -11.47
N TRP A 348 10.23 -3.92 -11.74
CA TRP A 348 9.42 -4.51 -12.84
C TRP A 348 8.70 -3.40 -13.56
N ARG A 349 8.75 -3.36 -14.90
CA ARG A 349 8.00 -2.38 -15.67
C ARG A 349 7.00 -3.09 -16.56
N LYS A 350 5.71 -3.00 -16.20
CA LYS A 350 4.61 -3.37 -17.09
C LYS A 350 4.06 -2.11 -17.74
N THR A 351 3.89 -2.11 -19.06
CA THR A 351 3.13 -1.06 -19.75
C THR A 351 1.83 -1.70 -20.19
N LEU A 352 0.71 -1.16 -19.71
CA LEU A 352 -0.62 -1.43 -20.25
C LEU A 352 -0.99 -0.27 -21.16
N SER A 353 -1.20 -0.52 -22.45
CA SER A 353 -1.75 0.47 -23.37
C SER A 353 -3.19 0.09 -23.71
N GLN A 354 -4.08 1.08 -23.68
CA GLN A 354 -5.42 0.97 -24.24
C GLN A 354 -5.33 1.31 -25.73
N SER A 355 -5.62 0.35 -26.60
CA SER A 355 -5.82 0.63 -28.02
C SER A 355 -7.30 0.90 -28.24
N VAL A 356 -7.66 2.13 -28.64
CA VAL A 356 -9.01 2.50 -29.11
C VAL A 356 -9.36 1.70 -30.35
#